data_AF-Q5C383-F1
#
_entry.id   AF-Q5C383-F1
#
_cell.length_a   1.000
_cell.length_b   1.000
_cell.length_c   1.000
_cell.angle_alpha   90.00
_cell.angle_beta   90.00
_cell.angle_gamma   90.00
#
_symmetry.space_group_name_H-M   'P 1'
#
loop_
_entity.id
_entity.type
_entity.pdbx_description
1 polymer ?
#
loop_
_entity_poly.entity_id
_entity_poly.type
_entity_poly.pdbx_seq_one_letter_code
_entity_poly.pdbx_strand_id
1 'polypeptide(L)'
;LGLPVNLKPPTSLPPGQTYNMITKYNLVDFDDAPKQQPQLVAWCPPLPNWNPWTACNIDEGPEAIQPLSHISAGLADERLRRLDTDSQLRSLMDERAQLPVNPYRISILEAVKRNRVTIIRGETGCGKTTQIPQFILDSYLESGIGAECSILVTQPRRISAISLAERIAYERGEVVGTSVGYCVRFEAVYPRPYGSILFCTVGTMARKMEGGLRGVSHVIVDEIHERDVNTDFMLILLREMVRANRNLRLVLMSATIDITMFNEYFGDCMILDIQGRTHPVEYYFPRDCVKMGNFVPPPY
;
A
#
# COMPACT_ATOMS: atom_id res chain seq x y z
N LEU A 1 -23.73 6.44 -27.30
CA LEU A 1 -23.67 6.56 -28.78
C LEU A 1 -24.95 7.20 -29.29
N GLY A 2 -25.25 8.45 -28.92
CA GLY A 2 -26.52 9.14 -29.17
C GLY A 2 -26.80 9.50 -30.64
N LEU A 3 -26.61 8.55 -31.55
CA LEU A 3 -26.98 8.69 -32.95
C LEU A 3 -28.47 8.35 -33.13
N PRO A 4 -29.22 9.12 -33.94
CA PRO A 4 -30.58 8.77 -34.30
C PRO A 4 -30.57 7.47 -35.10
N VAL A 5 -31.14 6.43 -34.51
CA VAL A 5 -31.22 5.09 -35.09
C VAL A 5 -32.25 5.12 -36.21
N ASN A 6 -31.84 5.42 -37.44
CA ASN A 6 -32.72 5.35 -38.62
C ASN A 6 -32.76 3.91 -39.16
N LEU A 7 -33.25 2.98 -38.34
CA LEU A 7 -33.49 1.59 -38.71
C LEU A 7 -34.85 1.49 -39.42
N LYS A 8 -34.83 1.51 -40.75
CA LYS A 8 -35.99 1.06 -41.54
C LYS A 8 -35.83 -0.45 -41.81
N PRO A 9 -36.76 -1.31 -41.34
CA PRO A 9 -36.68 -2.74 -41.65
C PRO A 9 -36.82 -2.95 -43.17
N PRO A 10 -36.18 -4.00 -43.73
CA PRO A 10 -36.34 -4.34 -45.15
C PRO A 10 -37.80 -4.64 -45.47
N THR A 11 -38.34 -4.03 -46.53
CA THR A 11 -39.76 -4.13 -46.90
C THR A 11 -40.15 -5.47 -47.55
N SER A 12 -39.20 -6.33 -47.89
CA SER A 12 -39.46 -7.66 -48.43
C SER A 12 -38.36 -8.63 -47.99
N LEU A 13 -38.74 -9.66 -47.22
CA LEU A 13 -37.82 -10.70 -46.76
C LEU A 13 -38.33 -12.08 -47.22
N PRO A 14 -37.49 -12.91 -47.85
CA PRO A 14 -37.81 -14.32 -48.10
C PRO A 14 -37.94 -15.08 -46.76
N PRO A 15 -38.91 -16.00 -46.60
CA PRO A 15 -39.07 -16.75 -45.36
C PRO A 15 -37.86 -17.65 -45.09
N GLY A 16 -37.27 -17.53 -43.89
CA GLY A 16 -36.23 -18.43 -43.38
C GLY A 16 -34.80 -17.89 -43.36
N GLN A 17 -34.55 -16.66 -43.80
CA GLN A 17 -33.20 -16.08 -43.82
C GLN A 17 -33.01 -15.06 -42.68
N THR A 18 -31.95 -15.22 -41.89
CA THR A 18 -31.56 -14.26 -40.84
C THR A 18 -30.89 -13.04 -41.47
N TYR A 19 -31.34 -11.83 -41.10
CA TYR A 19 -30.76 -10.57 -41.57
C TYR A 19 -30.13 -9.80 -40.41
N ASN A 20 -28.91 -9.31 -40.61
CA ASN A 20 -28.27 -8.40 -39.67
C ASN A 20 -28.90 -7.00 -39.85
N MET A 21 -29.46 -6.43 -38.78
CA MET A 21 -30.06 -5.08 -38.80
C MET A 21 -29.00 -3.97 -38.81
N ILE A 22 -27.74 -4.31 -38.58
CA ILE A 22 -26.59 -3.39 -38.56
C ILE A 22 -25.84 -3.54 -39.88
N THR A 23 -26.33 -2.93 -40.96
CA THR A 23 -25.76 -3.03 -42.32
C THR A 23 -24.96 -1.81 -42.78
N LYS A 24 -24.95 -0.71 -42.00
CA LYS A 24 -24.44 0.59 -42.42
C LYS A 24 -23.49 1.27 -41.43
N TYR A 25 -22.68 0.49 -40.70
CA TYR A 25 -21.63 1.08 -39.90
C TYR A 25 -20.31 0.42 -40.28
N ASN A 26 -19.49 1.18 -41.00
CA ASN A 26 -18.09 0.89 -41.19
C ASN A 26 -17.34 1.40 -39.95
N LEU A 27 -16.25 0.74 -39.54
CA LEU A 27 -15.40 1.21 -38.43
C LEU A 27 -14.89 2.65 -38.64
N VAL A 28 -14.82 3.09 -39.91
CA VAL A 28 -14.46 4.46 -40.32
C VAL A 28 -15.56 5.50 -40.05
N ASP A 29 -16.80 5.07 -39.75
CA ASP A 29 -17.92 5.95 -39.41
C ASP A 29 -17.96 6.30 -37.90
N PHE A 30 -17.04 5.73 -37.11
CA PHE A 30 -16.85 6.11 -35.73
C PHE A 30 -15.79 7.20 -35.67
N ASP A 31 -16.16 8.39 -35.20
CA ASP A 31 -15.19 9.42 -34.87
C ASP A 31 -14.19 8.86 -33.84
N ASP A 32 -12.89 9.09 -34.08
CA ASP A 32 -11.87 8.80 -33.08
C ASP A 32 -12.26 9.50 -31.78
N ALA A 33 -12.36 8.72 -30.69
CA ALA A 33 -12.62 9.29 -29.38
C ALA A 33 -11.58 10.39 -29.13
N PRO A 34 -11.98 11.59 -28.67
CA PRO A 34 -11.03 12.66 -28.40
C PRO A 34 -9.96 12.10 -27.47
N LYS A 35 -8.68 12.24 -27.88
CA LYS A 35 -7.54 11.76 -27.10
C LYS A 35 -7.68 12.34 -25.69
N GLN A 36 -8.01 11.48 -24.72
CA GLN A 36 -8.05 11.89 -23.34
C GLN A 36 -6.66 12.37 -22.96
N GLN A 37 -6.55 13.61 -22.47
CA GLN A 37 -5.27 14.07 -21.94
C GLN A 37 -4.88 13.18 -20.76
N PRO A 38 -3.61 12.75 -20.65
CA PRO A 38 -3.18 11.95 -19.52
C PRO A 38 -3.40 12.74 -18.23
N GLN A 39 -4.36 12.30 -17.42
CA GLN A 39 -4.62 12.87 -16.11
C GLN A 39 -3.80 12.11 -15.08
N LEU A 40 -2.99 12.85 -14.32
CA LEU A 40 -2.28 12.29 -13.19
C LEU A 40 -3.28 11.88 -12.10
N VAL A 41 -2.99 10.78 -11.40
CA VAL A 41 -3.73 10.37 -10.19
C VAL A 41 -3.80 11.55 -9.22
N ALA A 42 -5.03 11.98 -8.89
CA ALA A 42 -5.24 13.12 -8.02
C ALA A 42 -4.69 12.86 -6.62
N TRP A 43 -3.99 13.84 -6.05
CA TRP A 43 -3.41 13.76 -4.72
C TRP A 43 -3.49 15.13 -4.01
N CYS A 44 -3.63 15.08 -2.70
CA CYS A 44 -3.47 16.22 -1.81
C CYS A 44 -3.04 15.71 -0.42
N PRO A 45 -2.39 16.54 0.41
CA PRO A 45 -2.11 16.18 1.79
C PRO A 45 -3.40 15.89 2.58
N PRO A 46 -3.32 15.32 3.79
CA PRO A 46 -4.47 15.17 4.70
C PRO A 46 -5.31 16.43 4.82
N LEU A 47 -6.62 16.26 4.78
CA LEU A 47 -7.62 17.33 4.81
C LEU A 47 -8.58 17.09 5.97
N PRO A 48 -9.09 18.15 6.64
CA PRO A 48 -10.23 18.01 7.54
C PRO A 48 -11.45 17.45 6.82
N ASN A 49 -12.31 16.73 7.55
CA ASN A 49 -13.54 16.13 7.02
C ASN A 49 -13.34 15.26 5.75
N TRP A 50 -12.25 14.50 5.66
CA TRP A 50 -11.99 13.60 4.54
C TRP A 50 -11.47 12.26 5.00
N ASN A 51 -12.10 11.17 4.57
CA ASN A 51 -11.62 9.82 4.82
C ASN A 51 -10.80 9.32 3.62
N PRO A 52 -9.47 9.16 3.75
CA PRO A 52 -8.61 8.71 2.65
C PRO A 52 -8.88 7.26 2.24
N TRP A 53 -9.49 6.45 3.11
CA TRP A 53 -9.71 5.01 2.89
C TRP A 53 -10.99 4.71 2.12
N THR A 54 -12.04 5.48 2.35
CA THR A 54 -13.31 5.39 1.60
C THR A 54 -13.41 6.43 0.47
N ALA A 55 -12.51 7.42 0.44
CA ALA A 55 -12.51 8.52 -0.53
C ALA A 55 -13.82 9.34 -0.51
N CYS A 56 -14.34 9.62 0.69
CA CYS A 56 -15.52 10.45 0.90
C CYS A 56 -15.34 11.38 2.10
N ASN A 57 -16.24 12.35 2.22
CA ASN A 57 -16.36 13.15 3.44
C ASN A 57 -16.81 12.29 4.63
N ILE A 58 -16.54 12.78 5.84
CA ILE A 58 -16.90 12.12 7.09
C ILE A 58 -18.20 12.76 7.57
N ASP A 59 -19.27 11.98 7.65
CA ASP A 59 -20.59 12.53 7.96
C ASP A 59 -20.84 12.64 9.48
N GLU A 60 -20.16 11.83 10.29
CA GLU A 60 -20.43 11.67 11.72
C GLU A 60 -19.15 11.67 12.59
N GLY A 61 -19.31 11.99 13.87
CA GLY A 61 -18.23 11.95 14.86
C GLY A 61 -17.39 13.24 14.97
N PRO A 62 -16.49 13.32 15.96
CA PRO A 62 -15.62 14.49 16.14
C PRO A 62 -14.74 14.76 14.91
N GLU A 63 -14.35 13.72 14.17
CA GLU A 63 -13.52 13.78 12.97
C GLU A 63 -14.16 14.53 11.79
N ALA A 64 -15.50 14.67 11.77
CA ALA A 64 -16.24 15.38 10.74
C ALA A 64 -16.12 16.91 10.86
N ILE A 65 -15.93 17.41 12.09
CA ILE A 65 -16.08 18.84 12.41
C ILE A 65 -14.76 19.45 12.92
N GLN A 66 -13.92 18.65 13.57
CA GLN A 66 -12.71 19.15 14.22
C GLN A 66 -11.57 19.43 13.22
N PRO A 67 -10.73 20.44 13.50
CA PRO A 67 -9.49 20.64 12.76
C PRO A 67 -8.50 19.50 13.06
N LEU A 68 -7.56 19.26 12.13
CA LEU A 68 -6.55 18.21 12.26
C LEU A 68 -5.68 18.35 13.53
N SER A 69 -5.49 19.56 14.04
CA SER A 69 -4.73 19.81 15.28
C SER A 69 -5.42 19.22 16.51
N HIS A 70 -6.75 19.35 16.63
CA HIS A 70 -7.51 18.75 17.73
C HIS A 70 -7.55 17.23 17.62
N ILE A 71 -7.75 16.70 16.40
CA ILE A 71 -7.69 15.26 16.16
C ILE A 71 -6.30 14.74 16.55
N SER A 72 -5.23 15.42 16.15
CA SER A 72 -3.85 15.04 16.49
C SER A 72 -3.59 15.06 18.01
N ALA A 73 -4.09 16.07 18.72
CA ALA A 73 -3.99 16.15 20.17
C ALA A 73 -4.70 14.98 20.86
N GLY A 74 -5.91 14.63 20.42
CA GLY A 74 -6.65 13.47 20.95
C GLY A 74 -5.93 12.15 20.70
N LEU A 75 -5.36 11.97 19.50
CA LEU A 75 -4.57 10.78 19.17
C LEU A 75 -3.29 10.66 20.00
N ALA A 76 -2.63 11.78 20.29
CA ALA A 76 -1.42 11.82 21.13
C ALA A 76 -1.74 11.53 22.60
N ASP A 77 -2.80 12.13 23.15
CA ASP A 77 -3.27 11.89 24.52
C ASP A 77 -3.68 10.43 24.73
N GLU A 78 -4.46 9.87 23.80
CA GLU A 78 -4.89 8.48 23.88
C GLU A 78 -3.69 7.51 23.82
N ARG A 79 -2.71 7.78 22.95
CA ARG A 79 -1.48 6.99 22.93
C ARG A 79 -0.75 7.06 24.27
N LEU A 80 -0.54 8.27 24.81
CA LEU A 80 0.17 8.46 26.07
C LEU A 80 -0.54 7.73 27.22
N ARG A 81 -1.87 7.85 27.30
CA ARG A 81 -2.70 7.18 28.30
C ARG A 81 -2.54 5.66 28.22
N ARG A 82 -2.62 5.09 27.02
CA ARG A 82 -2.47 3.63 26.83
C ARG A 82 -1.07 3.15 27.18
N LEU A 83 -0.04 3.91 26.84
CA LEU A 83 1.33 3.62 27.26
C LEU A 83 1.50 3.73 28.78
N ASP A 84 0.67 4.52 29.48
CA ASP A 84 0.72 4.61 30.93
C ASP A 84 0.00 3.44 31.63
N THR A 85 -1.15 3.03 31.10
CA THR A 85 -2.06 2.10 31.77
C THR A 85 -1.89 0.63 31.35
N ASP A 86 -1.46 0.36 30.12
CA ASP A 86 -1.43 -0.99 29.55
C ASP A 86 -0.03 -1.61 29.66
N SER A 87 0.13 -2.51 30.64
CA SER A 87 1.38 -3.24 30.86
C SER A 87 1.70 -4.24 29.73
N GLN A 88 0.69 -4.79 29.05
CA GLN A 88 0.89 -5.69 27.92
C GLN A 88 1.45 -4.92 26.73
N LEU A 89 0.91 -3.73 26.46
CA LEU A 89 1.42 -2.84 25.41
C LEU A 89 2.89 -2.48 25.64
N ARG A 90 3.29 -2.18 26.87
CA ARG A 90 4.70 -1.93 27.23
C ARG A 90 5.60 -3.14 26.91
N SER A 91 5.17 -4.34 27.29
CA SER A 91 5.90 -5.59 26.98
C SER A 91 6.07 -5.78 25.47
N LEU A 92 5.02 -5.52 24.68
CA LEU A 92 5.09 -5.61 23.22
C LEU A 92 6.06 -4.58 22.60
N MET A 93 6.16 -3.38 23.18
CA MET A 93 7.15 -2.39 22.75
C MET A 93 8.58 -2.84 23.04
N ASP A 94 8.82 -3.47 24.19
CA ASP A 94 10.13 -4.02 24.53
C ASP A 94 10.54 -5.14 23.57
N GLU A 95 9.61 -6.02 23.17
CA GLU A 95 9.84 -7.04 22.15
C GLU A 95 10.20 -6.42 20.79
N ARG A 96 9.45 -5.40 20.35
CA ARG A 96 9.72 -4.68 19.10
C ARG A 96 11.09 -4.01 19.10
N ALA A 97 11.54 -3.53 20.27
CA ALA A 97 12.84 -2.88 20.42
C ALA A 97 14.03 -3.84 20.18
N GLN A 98 13.82 -5.15 20.27
CA GLN A 98 14.84 -6.16 20.01
C GLN A 98 15.01 -6.50 18.52
N LEU A 99 14.09 -6.05 17.65
CA LEU A 99 14.16 -6.36 16.22
C LEU A 99 15.36 -5.68 15.54
N PRO A 100 16.02 -6.33 14.55
CA PRO A 100 17.22 -5.79 13.91
C PRO A 100 17.03 -4.42 13.22
N VAL A 101 15.81 -4.06 12.83
CA VAL A 101 15.48 -2.76 12.26
C VAL A 101 15.45 -1.62 13.29
N ASN A 102 15.25 -1.90 14.57
CA ASN A 102 15.04 -0.88 15.59
C ASN A 102 16.23 0.09 15.78
N PRO A 103 17.50 -0.35 15.78
CA PRO A 103 18.65 0.57 15.81
C PRO A 103 18.67 1.59 14.68
N TYR A 104 18.02 1.29 13.55
CA TYR A 104 17.94 2.17 12.38
C TYR A 104 16.73 3.12 12.42
N ARG A 105 15.84 3.04 13.44
CA ARG A 105 14.60 3.84 13.54
C ARG A 105 14.82 5.31 13.23
N ILE A 106 15.80 5.95 13.87
CA ILE A 106 16.07 7.38 13.69
C ILE A 106 16.52 7.66 12.24
N SER A 107 17.49 6.91 11.73
CA SER A 107 17.99 7.08 10.36
C SER A 107 16.91 6.88 9.29
N ILE A 108 16.00 5.92 9.50
CA ILE A 108 14.85 5.66 8.62
C ILE A 108 13.90 6.86 8.63
N LEU A 109 13.53 7.35 9.81
CA LEU A 109 12.63 8.50 9.94
C LEU A 109 13.22 9.76 9.31
N GLU A 110 14.51 10.02 9.51
CA GLU A 110 15.18 11.15 8.89
C GLU A 110 15.23 11.04 7.36
N ALA A 111 15.56 9.85 6.84
CA ALA A 111 15.58 9.61 5.40
C ALA A 111 14.21 9.81 4.77
N VAL A 112 13.15 9.22 5.33
CA VAL A 112 11.78 9.36 4.83
C VAL A 112 11.29 10.80 4.93
N LYS A 113 11.66 11.54 5.99
CA LYS A 113 11.26 12.95 6.14
C LYS A 113 11.91 13.85 5.08
N ARG A 114 13.21 13.66 4.84
CA ARG A 114 14.03 14.54 3.98
C ARG A 114 13.92 14.21 2.49
N ASN A 115 13.60 12.96 2.14
CA ASN A 115 13.61 12.49 0.75
C ASN A 115 12.21 12.11 0.29
N ARG A 116 11.90 12.38 -0.98
CA ARG A 116 10.60 12.02 -1.56
C ARG A 116 10.49 10.52 -1.82
N VAL A 117 11.60 9.89 -2.21
CA VAL A 117 11.71 8.45 -2.42
C VAL A 117 12.83 7.93 -1.53
N THR A 118 12.51 6.93 -0.70
CA THR A 118 13.48 6.24 0.15
C THR A 118 13.40 4.74 -0.12
N ILE A 119 14.54 4.13 -0.42
CA ILE A 119 14.69 2.68 -0.62
C ILE A 119 15.30 2.11 0.66
N ILE A 120 14.62 1.14 1.25
CA ILE A 120 15.06 0.46 2.47
C ILE A 120 15.30 -1.00 2.14
N ARG A 121 16.57 -1.37 2.11
CA ARG A 121 17.02 -2.75 1.91
C ARG A 121 17.30 -3.38 3.26
N GLY A 122 16.96 -4.65 3.42
CA GLY A 122 17.37 -5.42 4.58
C GLY A 122 16.88 -6.86 4.47
N GLU A 123 17.56 -7.80 5.09
CA GLU A 123 17.22 -9.22 4.96
C GLU A 123 15.79 -9.55 5.43
N THR A 124 15.26 -10.68 4.97
CA THR A 124 13.98 -11.20 5.45
C THR A 124 14.05 -11.45 6.95
N GLY A 125 12.99 -11.08 7.69
CA GLY A 125 12.95 -11.24 9.15
C GLY A 125 13.60 -10.10 9.95
N CYS A 126 14.20 -9.09 9.32
CA CYS A 126 14.77 -7.96 10.07
C CYS A 126 13.71 -6.98 10.63
N GLY A 127 12.43 -7.15 10.28
CA GLY A 127 11.30 -6.38 10.82
C GLY A 127 10.81 -5.19 9.97
N LYS A 128 11.27 -5.02 8.72
CA LYS A 128 10.89 -3.89 7.84
C LYS A 128 9.38 -3.68 7.76
N THR A 129 8.67 -4.71 7.31
CA THR A 129 7.24 -4.65 7.01
C THR A 129 6.37 -4.34 8.22
N THR A 130 6.73 -4.87 9.39
CA THR A 130 5.98 -4.65 10.63
C THR A 130 6.34 -3.33 11.29
N GLN A 131 7.61 -2.91 11.27
CA GLN A 131 8.06 -1.78 12.08
C GLN A 131 8.11 -0.44 11.33
N ILE A 132 8.48 -0.39 10.05
CA ILE A 132 8.67 0.89 9.34
C ILE A 132 7.37 1.71 9.27
N PRO A 133 6.20 1.15 8.91
CA PRO A 133 4.93 1.89 8.95
C PRO A 133 4.63 2.41 10.36
N GLN A 134 4.90 1.61 11.39
CA GLN A 134 4.68 2.00 12.79
C GLN A 134 5.63 3.10 13.23
N PHE A 135 6.91 3.06 12.84
CA PHE A 135 7.88 4.11 13.16
C PHE A 135 7.42 5.45 12.61
N ILE A 136 6.97 5.48 11.35
CA ILE A 136 6.46 6.70 10.71
C ILE A 136 5.23 7.20 11.46
N LEU A 137 4.22 6.34 11.69
CA LEU A 137 3.00 6.74 12.39
C LEU A 137 3.29 7.23 13.81
N ASP A 138 4.08 6.48 14.57
CA ASP A 138 4.43 6.80 15.95
C ASP A 138 5.20 8.12 16.03
N SER A 139 6.10 8.41 15.08
CA SER A 139 6.81 9.68 15.03
C SER A 139 5.86 10.88 14.84
N TYR A 140 4.80 10.74 14.05
CA TYR A 140 3.80 11.80 13.85
C TYR A 140 2.91 11.96 15.08
N LEU A 141 2.52 10.85 15.73
CA LEU A 141 1.77 10.87 16.99
C LEU A 141 2.57 11.55 18.11
N GLU A 142 3.85 11.17 18.26
CA GLU A 142 4.79 11.74 19.25
C GLU A 142 5.06 13.24 19.00
N SER A 143 4.97 13.68 17.75
CA SER A 143 5.14 15.10 17.37
C SER A 143 3.86 15.93 17.46
N GLY A 144 2.73 15.35 17.88
CA GLY A 144 1.45 16.05 18.00
C GLY A 144 0.79 16.41 16.66
N ILE A 145 1.21 15.77 15.56
CA ILE A 145 0.66 15.96 14.19
C ILE A 145 0.14 14.64 13.62
N GLY A 146 -0.33 13.74 14.49
CA GLY A 146 -0.78 12.40 14.14
C GLY A 146 -1.83 12.35 13.02
N ALA A 147 -2.73 13.33 12.97
CA ALA A 147 -3.78 13.37 11.96
C ALA A 147 -3.26 13.67 10.53
N GLU A 148 -2.03 14.15 10.41
CA GLU A 148 -1.35 14.36 9.13
C GLU A 148 -0.65 13.08 8.61
N CYS A 149 -0.81 11.95 9.31
CA CYS A 149 -0.19 10.68 8.94
C CYS A 149 -1.23 9.63 8.53
N SER A 150 -1.33 9.40 7.23
CA SER A 150 -2.07 8.28 6.65
C SER A 150 -1.15 7.50 5.72
N ILE A 151 -0.93 6.23 6.05
CA ILE A 151 0.06 5.36 5.40
C ILE A 151 -0.65 4.25 4.64
N LEU A 152 -0.38 4.13 3.34
CA LEU A 152 -0.86 3.03 2.51
C LEU A 152 0.29 2.07 2.24
N VAL A 153 0.14 0.80 2.62
CA VAL A 153 1.16 -0.24 2.42
C VAL A 153 0.64 -1.27 1.44
N THR A 154 1.37 -1.55 0.36
CA THR A 154 1.04 -2.63 -0.56
C THR A 154 1.73 -3.93 -0.21
N GLN A 155 1.03 -5.03 -0.42
CA GLN A 155 1.55 -6.38 -0.35
C GLN A 155 1.19 -7.14 -1.64
N PRO A 156 2.06 -8.02 -2.15
CA PRO A 156 1.78 -8.80 -3.36
C PRO A 156 0.63 -9.79 -3.15
N ARG A 157 0.46 -10.31 -1.92
CA ARG A 157 -0.48 -11.38 -1.60
C ARG A 157 -1.53 -10.93 -0.59
N ARG A 158 -2.77 -11.42 -0.77
CA ARG A 158 -3.90 -11.13 0.15
C ARG A 158 -3.61 -11.55 1.58
N ILE A 159 -3.10 -12.78 1.75
CA ILE A 159 -2.79 -13.32 3.07
C ILE A 159 -1.75 -12.48 3.80
N SER A 160 -0.75 -11.93 3.09
CA SER A 160 0.23 -11.02 3.67
C SER A 160 -0.41 -9.72 4.12
N ALA A 161 -1.25 -9.09 3.30
CA ALA A 161 -1.94 -7.85 3.69
C ALA A 161 -2.79 -8.02 4.96
N ILE A 162 -3.53 -9.13 5.07
CA ILE A 162 -4.38 -9.43 6.22
C ILE A 162 -3.52 -9.73 7.46
N SER A 163 -2.60 -10.69 7.36
CA SER A 163 -1.82 -11.15 8.51
C SER A 163 -0.88 -10.07 9.06
N LEU A 164 -0.36 -9.18 8.20
CA LEU A 164 0.44 -8.04 8.63
C LEU A 164 -0.40 -6.97 9.34
N ALA A 165 -1.60 -6.68 8.85
CA ALA A 165 -2.51 -5.77 9.53
C ALA A 165 -2.92 -6.32 10.91
N GLU A 166 -3.23 -7.61 11.02
CA GLU A 166 -3.52 -8.29 12.28
C GLU A 166 -2.32 -8.28 13.23
N ARG A 167 -1.12 -8.61 12.73
CA ARG A 167 0.11 -8.62 13.52
C ARG A 167 0.43 -7.22 14.07
N ILE A 168 0.32 -6.18 13.24
CA ILE A 168 0.62 -4.82 13.66
C ILE A 168 -0.47 -4.30 14.61
N ALA A 169 -1.75 -4.60 14.38
CA ALA A 169 -2.80 -4.26 15.35
C ALA A 169 -2.51 -4.89 16.72
N TYR A 170 -2.14 -6.17 16.75
CA TYR A 170 -1.72 -6.87 17.97
C TYR A 170 -0.50 -6.19 18.63
N GLU A 171 0.55 -5.87 17.88
CA GLU A 171 1.74 -5.15 18.37
C GLU A 171 1.44 -3.75 18.92
N ARG A 172 0.28 -3.19 18.57
CA ARG A 172 -0.23 -1.91 19.08
C ARG A 172 -1.25 -2.08 20.21
N GLY A 173 -1.51 -3.31 20.67
CA GLY A 173 -2.53 -3.61 21.67
C GLY A 173 -3.95 -3.28 21.21
N GLU A 174 -4.19 -3.30 19.90
CA GLU A 174 -5.46 -2.91 19.27
C GLU A 174 -6.07 -4.07 18.49
N VAL A 175 -7.34 -3.92 18.15
CA VAL A 175 -7.99 -4.74 17.12
C VAL A 175 -7.86 -4.06 15.75
N VAL A 176 -7.81 -4.88 14.70
CA VAL A 176 -7.84 -4.39 13.31
C VAL A 176 -9.09 -3.53 13.10
N GLY A 177 -8.93 -2.39 12.44
CA GLY A 177 -9.95 -1.35 12.27
C GLY A 177 -9.76 -0.14 13.18
N THR A 178 -8.83 -0.21 14.15
CA THR A 178 -8.48 0.95 15.00
C THR A 178 -7.47 1.85 14.28
N SER A 179 -6.18 1.77 14.59
CA SER A 179 -5.14 2.51 13.84
C SER A 179 -4.59 1.76 12.63
N VAL A 180 -4.89 0.46 12.51
CA VAL A 180 -4.38 -0.42 11.44
C VAL A 180 -5.54 -1.17 10.83
N GLY A 181 -5.58 -1.24 9.50
CA GLY A 181 -6.59 -2.00 8.77
C GLY A 181 -6.03 -2.64 7.51
N TYR A 182 -6.89 -3.37 6.79
CA TYR A 182 -6.55 -3.91 5.48
C TYR A 182 -7.70 -3.78 4.48
N CYS A 183 -7.36 -3.79 3.20
CA CYS A 183 -8.30 -3.80 2.10
C CYS A 183 -7.80 -4.73 0.97
N VAL A 184 -8.48 -5.86 0.80
CA VAL A 184 -8.20 -6.83 -0.26
C VAL A 184 -9.46 -7.06 -1.09
N ARG A 185 -9.34 -7.81 -2.19
CA ARG A 185 -10.52 -8.13 -3.00
C ARG A 185 -11.55 -8.90 -2.15
N PHE A 186 -12.77 -8.38 -2.12
CA PHE A 186 -13.95 -8.91 -1.41
C PHE A 186 -13.95 -8.78 0.11
N GLU A 187 -12.93 -8.18 0.71
CA GLU A 187 -12.82 -8.10 2.18
C GLU A 187 -12.02 -6.87 2.58
N ALA A 188 -12.59 -6.07 3.48
CA ALA A 188 -11.92 -4.87 3.98
C ALA A 188 -12.35 -4.58 5.43
N VAL A 189 -11.36 -4.25 6.25
CA VAL A 189 -11.54 -3.67 7.58
C VAL A 189 -10.72 -2.40 7.59
N TYR A 190 -11.38 -1.26 7.39
CA TYR A 190 -10.71 0.03 7.31
C TYR A 190 -10.32 0.53 8.70
N PRO A 191 -9.14 1.15 8.86
CA PRO A 191 -8.80 1.83 10.10
C PRO A 191 -9.53 3.18 10.18
N ARG A 192 -9.38 3.86 11.31
CA ARG A 192 -9.84 5.24 11.48
C ARG A 192 -9.30 6.17 10.37
N PRO A 193 -10.00 7.27 10.04
CA PRO A 193 -9.64 8.14 8.90
C PRO A 193 -8.27 8.81 8.99
N TYR A 194 -7.79 9.10 10.21
CA TYR A 194 -6.57 9.87 10.45
C TYR A 194 -5.59 9.13 11.36
N GLY A 195 -4.28 9.32 11.16
CA GLY A 195 -3.27 8.71 12.02
C GLY A 195 -3.31 7.18 11.95
N SER A 196 -3.30 6.63 10.74
CA SER A 196 -3.55 5.20 10.51
C SER A 196 -2.78 4.59 9.34
N ILE A 197 -2.73 3.26 9.35
CA ILE A 197 -2.04 2.41 8.37
C ILE A 197 -3.08 1.50 7.69
N LEU A 198 -3.13 1.51 6.37
CA LEU A 198 -3.94 0.59 5.58
C LEU A 198 -3.04 -0.34 4.76
N PHE A 199 -3.13 -1.64 5.01
CA PHE A 199 -2.54 -2.65 4.14
C PHE A 199 -3.48 -2.96 2.98
N CYS A 200 -2.95 -3.15 1.78
CA CYS A 200 -3.77 -3.56 0.65
C CYS A 200 -2.97 -4.42 -0.33
N THR A 201 -3.66 -5.16 -1.19
CA THR A 201 -2.98 -5.76 -2.33
C THR A 201 -2.72 -4.73 -3.43
N VAL A 202 -1.68 -4.97 -4.23
CA VAL A 202 -1.32 -4.13 -5.38
C VAL A 202 -2.54 -3.84 -6.28
N GLY A 203 -3.34 -4.86 -6.59
CA GLY A 203 -4.56 -4.69 -7.40
C GLY A 203 -5.67 -3.86 -6.73
N THR A 204 -5.81 -3.90 -5.40
CA THR A 204 -6.75 -3.04 -4.68
C THR A 204 -6.26 -1.59 -4.68
N MET A 205 -4.95 -1.37 -4.55
CA MET A 205 -4.36 -0.05 -4.66
C MET A 205 -4.59 0.57 -6.04
N ALA A 206 -4.42 -0.21 -7.12
CA ALA A 206 -4.67 0.26 -8.49
C ALA A 206 -6.10 0.79 -8.65
N ARG A 207 -7.11 0.06 -8.16
CA ARG A 207 -8.51 0.53 -8.14
C ARG A 207 -8.69 1.79 -7.32
N LYS A 208 -7.99 1.90 -6.18
CA LYS A 208 -8.08 3.08 -5.32
C LYS A 208 -7.49 4.33 -5.97
N MET A 209 -6.43 4.17 -6.78
CA MET A 209 -5.84 5.26 -7.56
C MET A 209 -6.81 5.83 -8.62
N GLU A 210 -7.81 5.09 -9.09
CA GLU A 210 -8.84 5.62 -9.99
C GLU A 210 -9.61 6.79 -9.35
N GLY A 211 -9.86 6.72 -8.04
CA GLY A 211 -10.49 7.79 -7.24
C GLY A 211 -9.51 8.84 -6.70
N GLY A 212 -8.20 8.66 -6.94
CA GLY A 212 -7.13 9.46 -6.34
C GLY A 212 -6.69 8.99 -4.96
N LEU A 213 -5.54 9.48 -4.52
CA LEU A 213 -4.94 9.20 -3.20
C LEU A 213 -4.99 10.43 -2.28
N ARG A 214 -6.09 11.18 -2.33
CA ARG A 214 -6.31 12.36 -1.48
C ARG A 214 -6.23 11.97 0.00
N GLY A 215 -5.43 12.71 0.75
CA GLY A 215 -5.22 12.48 2.18
C GLY A 215 -4.23 11.37 2.52
N VAL A 216 -3.62 10.69 1.55
CA VAL A 216 -2.53 9.72 1.80
C VAL A 216 -1.21 10.47 1.89
N SER A 217 -0.54 10.39 3.05
CA SER A 217 0.74 11.05 3.30
C SER A 217 1.95 10.22 2.82
N HIS A 218 1.88 8.91 3.01
CA HIS A 218 2.95 7.97 2.71
C HIS A 218 2.40 6.78 1.93
N VAL A 219 3.11 6.38 0.90
CA VAL A 219 2.90 5.11 0.20
C VAL A 219 4.12 4.24 0.43
N ILE A 220 3.91 3.01 0.86
CA ILE A 220 4.96 2.02 1.08
C ILE A 220 4.71 0.86 0.12
N VAL A 221 5.66 0.61 -0.77
CA VAL A 221 5.63 -0.56 -1.65
C VAL A 221 6.60 -1.59 -1.09
N ASP A 222 6.03 -2.65 -0.52
CA ASP A 222 6.81 -3.74 0.05
C ASP A 222 7.02 -4.89 -0.94
N GLU A 223 8.04 -5.71 -0.67
CA GLU A 223 8.39 -6.90 -1.47
C GLU A 223 8.57 -6.64 -2.97
N ILE A 224 9.13 -5.48 -3.33
CA ILE A 224 9.38 -5.11 -4.74
C ILE A 224 10.38 -6.03 -5.46
N HIS A 225 11.05 -6.93 -4.74
CA HIS A 225 11.89 -7.97 -5.34
C HIS A 225 11.09 -9.09 -6.01
N GLU A 226 9.78 -9.24 -5.73
CA GLU A 226 8.96 -10.26 -6.41
C GLU A 226 8.76 -9.96 -7.91
N ARG A 227 9.08 -8.73 -8.38
CA ARG A 227 9.00 -8.28 -9.78
C ARG A 227 7.68 -8.67 -10.49
N ASP A 228 6.57 -8.53 -9.77
CA ASP A 228 5.24 -8.75 -10.33
C ASP A 228 4.87 -7.60 -11.28
N VAL A 229 4.24 -7.92 -12.42
CA VAL A 229 3.85 -6.94 -13.45
C VAL A 229 2.97 -5.83 -12.89
N ASN A 230 2.08 -6.13 -11.95
CA ASN A 230 1.22 -5.11 -11.35
C ASN A 230 2.04 -4.17 -10.46
N THR A 231 3.06 -4.68 -9.78
CA THR A 231 3.95 -3.86 -8.96
C THR A 231 4.75 -2.90 -9.85
N ASP A 232 5.31 -3.39 -10.96
CA ASP A 232 6.04 -2.56 -11.92
C ASP A 232 5.14 -1.47 -12.53
N PHE A 233 3.90 -1.83 -12.91
CA PHE A 233 2.91 -0.86 -13.39
C PHE A 233 2.60 0.21 -12.32
N MET A 234 2.42 -0.21 -11.07
CA MET A 234 2.19 0.71 -9.95
C MET A 234 3.38 1.64 -9.70
N LEU A 235 4.61 1.18 -9.87
CA LEU A 235 5.81 2.02 -9.73
C LEU A 235 5.85 3.13 -10.80
N ILE A 236 5.36 2.87 -12.02
CA ILE A 236 5.21 3.90 -13.06
C ILE A 236 4.28 5.03 -12.59
N LEU A 237 3.10 4.67 -12.08
CA LEU A 237 2.13 5.66 -11.58
C LEU A 237 2.70 6.43 -10.39
N LEU A 238 3.33 5.74 -9.44
CA LEU A 238 3.89 6.36 -8.25
C LEU A 238 5.05 7.31 -8.57
N ARG A 239 5.89 6.98 -9.55
CA ARG A 239 6.98 7.87 -10.01
C ARG A 239 6.43 9.21 -10.46
N GLU A 240 5.40 9.20 -11.30
CA GLU A 240 4.78 10.44 -11.80
C GLU A 240 4.05 11.20 -10.68
N MET A 241 3.39 10.50 -9.76
CA MET A 241 2.77 11.12 -8.59
C MET A 241 3.77 11.82 -7.69
N VAL A 242 4.90 11.20 -7.36
CA VAL A 242 5.94 11.77 -6.49
C VAL A 242 6.65 12.95 -7.17
N ARG A 243 6.77 12.93 -8.51
CA ARG A 243 7.29 14.06 -9.29
C ARG A 243 6.38 15.28 -9.20
N ALA A 244 5.08 15.09 -9.33
CA ALA A 244 4.11 16.18 -9.25
C ALA A 244 3.84 16.67 -7.82
N ASN A 245 3.94 15.77 -6.83
CA ASN A 245 3.52 16.05 -5.45
C ASN A 245 4.71 15.99 -4.49
N ARG A 246 5.30 17.17 -4.19
CA ARG A 246 6.52 17.27 -3.36
C ARG A 246 6.38 16.78 -1.91
N ASN A 247 5.14 16.71 -1.42
CA ASN A 247 4.82 16.33 -0.04
C ASN A 247 4.48 14.85 0.11
N LEU A 248 4.21 14.13 -0.99
CA LEU A 248 4.03 12.68 -0.96
C LEU A 248 5.36 12.01 -0.66
N ARG A 249 5.36 11.04 0.24
CA ARG A 249 6.52 10.21 0.57
C ARG A 249 6.32 8.79 0.05
N LEU A 250 7.27 8.32 -0.75
CA LEU A 250 7.31 6.95 -1.26
C LEU A 250 8.43 6.19 -0.57
N VAL A 251 8.10 5.07 0.05
CA VAL A 251 9.05 4.14 0.66
C VAL A 251 9.01 2.83 -0.11
N LEU A 252 10.16 2.37 -0.55
CA LEU A 252 10.35 1.14 -1.31
C LEU A 252 11.11 0.15 -0.42
N MET A 253 10.51 -0.99 -0.08
CA MET A 253 11.11 -1.97 0.82
C MET A 253 11.42 -3.27 0.08
N SER A 254 12.62 -3.81 0.31
CA SER A 254 13.05 -5.05 -0.33
C SER A 254 14.13 -5.80 0.45
N ALA A 255 14.20 -7.12 0.28
CA ALA A 255 15.33 -7.92 0.76
C ALA A 255 16.50 -7.92 -0.23
N THR A 256 16.19 -8.08 -1.52
CA THR A 256 17.16 -8.35 -2.57
C THR A 256 16.83 -7.50 -3.79
N ILE A 257 17.30 -6.25 -3.80
CA ILE A 257 17.08 -5.33 -4.91
C ILE A 257 18.38 -4.85 -5.54
N ASP A 258 18.34 -4.66 -6.85
CA ASP A 258 19.37 -3.91 -7.57
C ASP A 258 19.13 -2.42 -7.36
N ILE A 259 19.96 -1.85 -6.50
CA ILE A 259 19.96 -0.44 -6.12
C ILE A 259 20.15 0.48 -7.34
N THR A 260 20.99 0.08 -8.28
CA THR A 260 21.39 0.91 -9.43
C THR A 260 20.19 1.21 -10.31
N MET A 261 19.43 0.15 -10.63
CA MET A 261 18.21 0.25 -11.45
C MET A 261 17.19 1.20 -10.85
N PHE A 262 16.93 1.10 -9.53
CA PHE A 262 15.92 1.94 -8.89
C PHE A 262 16.36 3.40 -8.72
N ASN A 263 17.66 3.64 -8.51
CA ASN A 263 18.21 4.99 -8.47
C ASN A 263 18.13 5.67 -9.86
N GLU A 264 18.45 4.94 -10.94
CA GLU A 264 18.26 5.46 -12.31
C GLU A 264 16.79 5.72 -12.64
N TYR A 265 15.90 4.84 -12.17
CA TYR A 265 14.47 4.95 -12.44
C TYR A 265 13.83 6.14 -11.69
N PHE A 266 13.98 6.22 -10.38
CA PHE A 266 13.33 7.26 -9.59
C PHE A 266 14.14 8.58 -9.52
N GLY A 267 15.43 8.57 -9.85
CA GLY A 267 16.36 9.69 -9.68
C GLY A 267 17.01 9.67 -8.29
N ASP A 268 17.38 10.84 -7.73
CA ASP A 268 18.00 10.99 -6.40
C ASP A 268 17.17 10.35 -5.27
N CYS A 269 17.37 9.05 -5.05
CA CYS A 269 16.74 8.26 -4.01
C CYS A 269 17.68 8.12 -2.83
N MET A 270 17.15 8.26 -1.62
CA MET A 270 17.92 7.88 -0.43
C MET A 270 17.86 6.37 -0.25
N ILE A 271 19.01 5.75 0.02
CA ILE A 271 19.12 4.30 0.19
C ILE A 271 19.62 4.01 1.59
N LEU A 272 18.93 3.10 2.28
CA LEU A 272 19.28 2.64 3.61
C LEU A 272 19.39 1.12 3.61
N ASP A 273 20.53 0.63 4.07
CA ASP A 273 20.79 -0.78 4.29
C ASP A 273 20.66 -1.13 5.78
N ILE A 274 19.68 -1.98 6.10
CA ILE A 274 19.49 -2.57 7.42
C ILE A 274 20.25 -3.89 7.45
N GLN A 275 21.33 -3.94 8.22
CA GLN A 275 22.03 -5.21 8.44
C GLN A 275 21.21 -6.13 9.34
N GLY A 276 20.98 -7.35 8.87
CA GLY A 276 20.27 -8.39 9.61
C GLY A 276 21.15 -9.06 10.65
N ARG A 277 20.51 -9.74 11.61
CA ARG A 277 21.11 -10.85 12.34
C ARG A 277 20.49 -12.12 11.76
N THR A 278 21.22 -12.84 10.92
CA THR A 278 20.79 -14.18 10.50
C THR A 278 21.00 -15.14 11.66
N HIS A 279 19.97 -15.90 12.02
CA HIS A 279 20.18 -17.12 12.79
C HIS A 279 20.81 -18.18 11.88
N PRO A 280 21.72 -19.02 12.38
CA PRO A 280 22.31 -20.07 11.54
C PRO A 280 21.21 -21.00 11.04
N VAL A 281 21.07 -21.09 9.72
CA VAL A 281 20.19 -22.05 9.04
C VAL A 281 21.07 -23.08 8.37
N GLU A 282 20.88 -24.35 8.72
CA GLU A 282 21.54 -25.46 8.02
C GLU A 282 20.81 -25.76 6.71
N TYR A 283 21.59 -25.89 5.64
CA TYR A 283 21.06 -26.21 4.32
C TYR A 283 21.35 -27.67 4.00
N TYR A 284 20.31 -28.39 3.60
CA TYR A 284 20.39 -29.75 3.10
C TYR A 284 19.99 -29.76 1.63
N PHE A 285 20.87 -30.28 0.77
CA PHE A 285 20.58 -30.48 -0.64
C PHE A 285 19.92 -31.85 -0.84
N PRO A 286 19.28 -32.11 -2.00
CA PRO A 286 18.61 -33.38 -2.25
C PRO A 286 19.47 -34.62 -1.95
N ARG A 287 20.78 -34.56 -2.20
CA ARG A 287 21.72 -35.64 -1.86
C ARG A 287 21.86 -35.87 -0.36
N ASP A 288 21.85 -34.80 0.43
CA ASP A 288 21.93 -34.88 1.88
C ASP A 288 20.64 -35.48 2.43
N CYS A 289 19.48 -35.05 1.91
CA CYS A 289 18.18 -35.60 2.27
C CYS A 289 18.05 -37.11 1.95
N VAL A 290 18.52 -37.55 0.78
CA VAL A 290 18.50 -38.98 0.41
C VAL A 290 19.37 -39.81 1.36
N LYS A 291 20.56 -39.31 1.70
CA LYS A 291 21.47 -39.97 2.64
C LYS A 291 20.92 -39.99 4.07
N MET A 292 20.34 -38.88 4.54
CA MET A 292 19.79 -38.77 5.89
C MET A 292 18.52 -39.60 6.06
N GLY A 293 17.67 -39.63 5.04
CA GLY A 293 16.41 -40.37 5.04
C GLY A 293 16.56 -41.84 4.63
N ASN A 294 17.76 -42.30 4.25
CA ASN A 294 17.98 -43.59 3.58
C ASN A 294 16.93 -43.86 2.49
N PHE A 295 16.60 -42.81 1.73
CA PHE A 295 15.48 -42.85 0.80
C PHE A 295 15.84 -43.73 -0.40
N VAL A 296 15.05 -44.78 -0.62
CA VAL A 296 15.12 -45.60 -1.82
C VAL A 296 13.82 -45.39 -2.60
N PRO A 297 13.87 -44.92 -3.86
CA PRO A 297 12.67 -44.76 -4.66
C PRO A 297 12.00 -46.13 -4.89
N PRO A 298 10.65 -46.19 -4.90
CA PRO A 298 9.94 -47.44 -5.17
C PRO A 298 10.28 -47.96 -6.58
N PRO A 299 10.34 -49.29 -6.78
CA PRO A 299 10.56 -49.87 -8.10
C PRO A 299 9.42 -49.47 -9.05
N TYR A 300 9.77 -49.15 -10.30
CA TYR A 300 8.85 -48.85 -11.40
C TYR A 300 7.97 -50.05 -11.77
#